data_AF-A0A2K3ME10-F1
#
_entry.id   AF-A0A2K3ME10-F1
#
_cell.length_a   1.000
_cell.length_b   1.000
_cell.length_c   1.000
_cell.angle_alpha   90.00
_cell.angle_beta   90.00
_cell.angle_gamma   90.00
#
_symmetry.space_group_name_H-M   'P 1'
#
loop_
_entity.id
_entity.type
_entity.pdbx_description
1 polymer ?
#
loop_
_entity_poly.entity_id
_entity_poly.type
_entity_poly.pdbx_seq_one_letter_code
_entity_poly.pdbx_strand_id
1 'polypeptide(L)' 'RGFTKFNRTDYLRYKSENRILPDGVNAKLLGCHGPLANRQPGQAFLNASVNE' A
#
# COMPACT_ATOMS: atom_id res chain seq x y z
N ARG A 1 19.10 -4.44 -2.79
CA ARG A 1 18.44 -5.20 -1.70
C ARG A 1 18.51 -4.29 -0.49
N GLY A 2 17.36 -3.95 0.10
CA GLY A 2 17.28 -3.16 1.32
C GLY A 2 16.77 -4.02 2.47
N PHE A 3 16.30 -3.39 3.53
CA PHE A 3 15.70 -4.07 4.69
C PHE A 3 14.20 -4.40 4.50
N THR A 4 13.64 -4.13 3.33
CA THR A 4 12.27 -4.52 2.99
C THR A 4 12.19 -6.02 2.74
N LYS A 5 11.04 -6.63 3.08
CA LYS A 5 10.82 -8.08 2.89
C LYS A 5 10.63 -8.48 1.42
N PHE A 6 10.51 -7.50 0.51
CA PHE A 6 10.25 -7.72 -0.91
C PHE A 6 11.56 -7.85 -1.70
N ASN A 7 11.56 -8.69 -2.73
CA ASN A 7 12.64 -8.68 -3.71
C ASN A 7 12.59 -7.35 -4.52
N ARG A 8 13.67 -7.04 -5.25
CA ARG A 8 13.78 -5.77 -5.99
C ARG A 8 12.73 -5.64 -7.09
N THR A 9 12.43 -6.72 -7.81
CA THR A 9 11.50 -6.72 -8.94
C THR A 9 10.06 -6.46 -8.48
N ASP A 10 9.63 -7.15 -7.43
CA ASP A 10 8.29 -7.02 -6.86
C ASP A 10 8.13 -5.65 -6.20
N TYR A 11 9.16 -5.18 -5.50
CA TYR A 11 9.13 -3.84 -4.90
C TYR A 11 8.90 -2.76 -5.97
N LEU A 12 9.64 -2.81 -7.09
CA LEU A 12 9.49 -1.84 -8.17
C LEU A 12 8.12 -1.93 -8.83
N ARG A 13 7.62 -3.15 -9.07
CA ARG A 13 6.28 -3.39 -9.62
C ARG A 13 5.19 -2.82 -8.71
N TYR A 14 5.20 -3.16 -7.43
CA TYR A 14 4.21 -2.67 -6.49
C TYR A 14 4.31 -1.16 -6.27
N LYS A 15 5.51 -0.59 -6.40
CA LYS A 15 5.72 0.86 -6.36
C LYS A 15 5.09 1.55 -7.57
N SER A 16 5.27 1.02 -8.80
CA SER A 16 4.61 1.57 -10.00
C SER A 16 3.09 1.40 -9.97
N GLU A 17 2.60 0.34 -9.32
CA GLU A 17 1.16 0.09 -9.12
C GLU A 17 0.55 0.92 -7.97
N ASN A 18 1.32 1.76 -7.27
CA ASN A 18 0.88 2.49 -6.06
C ASN A 18 0.26 1.57 -4.97
N ARG A 19 0.85 0.39 -4.82
CA ARG A 19 0.44 -0.65 -3.85
C ARG A 19 1.33 -0.75 -2.63
N ILE A 20 2.48 -0.07 -2.60
CA ILE A 20 3.32 0.00 -1.40
C ILE A 20 3.28 1.40 -0.80
N LEU A 21 3.38 1.45 0.53
CA LEU A 21 3.58 2.67 1.28
C LEU A 21 4.93 2.60 2.02
N PRO A 22 5.75 3.67 2.02
CA PRO A 22 6.95 3.71 2.87
C PRO A 22 6.56 3.68 4.35
N ASP A 23 7.21 2.83 5.14
CA ASP A 23 6.94 2.62 6.57
C ASP A 23 8.27 2.61 7.33
N GLY A 24 8.87 3.80 7.45
CA GLY A 24 10.22 3.95 7.96
C GLY A 24 11.25 3.24 7.08
N VAL A 25 12.00 2.32 7.68
CA VAL A 25 13.03 1.53 6.99
C VAL A 25 12.42 0.43 6.10
N ASN A 26 11.16 0.06 6.34
CA ASN A 26 10.45 -0.99 5.61
C ASN A 26 9.36 -0.41 4.68
N ALA A 27 8.51 -1.28 4.13
CA ALA A 27 7.36 -0.91 3.33
C ALA A 27 6.14 -1.77 3.69
N LYS A 28 4.97 -1.14 3.70
CA LYS A 28 3.67 -1.81 3.85
C LYS A 28 3.08 -2.10 2.49
N LEU A 29 2.66 -3.34 2.25
CA LEU A 29 1.91 -3.72 1.04
C LEU A 29 0.41 -3.58 1.32
N LEU A 30 -0.26 -2.85 0.45
CA LEU A 30 -1.69 -2.63 0.53
C LEU A 30 -2.41 -3.73 -0.26
N GLY A 31 -3.13 -4.58 0.46
CA GLY A 31 -3.87 -5.72 -0.08
C GLY A 31 -5.16 -5.34 -0.84
N CYS A 32 -5.80 -6.34 -1.42
CA CYS A 32 -7.04 -6.21 -2.19
C CYS A 32 -8.28 -6.67 -1.42
N HIS A 33 -8.23 -6.64 -0.08
CA HIS A 33 -9.31 -7.10 0.80
C HIS A 33 -9.67 -6.04 1.84
N GLY A 34 -10.89 -6.13 2.37
CA GLY A 34 -11.44 -5.18 3.33
C GLY A 34 -11.67 -3.80 2.72
N PRO A 35 -11.87 -2.77 3.55
CA PRO A 35 -12.13 -1.41 3.08
C PRO A 35 -11.02 -0.87 2.14
N LEU A 36 -9.78 -1.28 2.38
CA LEU A 36 -8.63 -0.89 1.56
C LEU A 36 -8.65 -1.46 0.14
N ALA A 37 -9.51 -2.44 -0.18
CA ALA A 37 -9.71 -2.92 -1.54
C ALA A 37 -10.31 -1.85 -2.47
N ASN A 38 -11.18 -0.99 -1.93
CA ASN A 38 -11.89 0.06 -2.68
C ASN A 38 -11.08 1.35 -2.82
N ARG A 39 -9.84 1.39 -2.33
CA ARG A 39 -8.99 2.59 -2.41
C ARG A 39 -8.58 2.85 -3.86
N GLN A 40 -8.58 4.11 -4.27
CA GLN A 40 -7.90 4.48 -5.50
C GLN A 40 -6.38 4.32 -5.31
N PRO A 41 -5.64 3.83 -6.31
CA PRO A 41 -4.18 3.76 -6.24
C PRO A 41 -3.59 5.13 -5.87
N GLY A 42 -2.84 5.21 -4.77
CA GLY A 42 -2.27 6.46 -4.26
C GLY A 42 -3.11 7.23 -3.24
N GLN A 43 -4.34 6.80 -2.95
CA GLN A 43 -5.14 7.34 -1.84
C GLN A 43 -5.16 6.36 -0.66
N ALA A 44 -4.59 6.79 0.47
CA ALA A 44 -4.41 5.95 1.66
C ALA A 44 -5.60 5.96 2.62
N PHE A 45 -6.53 6.91 2.47
CA PHE A 45 -7.65 7.09 3.39
C PHE A 45 -8.96 6.92 2.65
N LEU A 46 -9.79 6.00 3.12
CA LEU A 46 -11.23 6.08 2.89
C LEU A 46 -11.77 7.13 3.86
N ASN A 47 -12.66 8.00 3.40
CA ASN A 47 -13.37 8.90 4.31
C ASN A 47 -14.01 8.03 5.40
N ALA A 48 -13.70 8.32 6.67
CA ALA A 48 -14.30 7.61 7.79
C ALA A 48 -15.83 7.66 7.59
N SER A 49 -16.50 6.51 7.69
CA SER A 49 -17.97 6.49 7.70
C SER A 49 -18.43 7.24 8.94
N VAL A 50 -18.77 8.51 8.78
CA VAL A 50 -19.59 9.25 9.73
C VAL A 50 -20.95 8.56 9.72
N ASN A 51 -21.18 7.69 10.69
CA ASN A 51 -22.54 7.26 11.00
C ASN A 51 -23.19 8.44 11.73
N GLU A 52 -24.11 9.12 11.05
CA GLU A 52 -25.09 10.01 11.69
C GLU A 52 -26.11 9.20 12.51
#